data_AF-Q2HY02-F1
#
_entry.id   AF-Q2HY02-F1
#
_cell.length_a   1.000
_cell.length_b   1.000
_cell.length_c   1.000
_cell.angle_alpha   90.00
_cell.angle_beta   90.00
_cell.angle_gamma   90.00
#
_symmetry.space_group_name_H-M   'P 1'
#
loop_
_entity.id
_entity.type
_entity.pdbx_description
1 polymer ?
#
loop_
_entity_poly.entity_id
_entity_poly.type
_entity_poly.pdbx_seq_one_letter_code
_entity_poly.pdbx_strand_id
1 'polypeptide(L)'
;VLLDSVEHAIHIGDHLQLRPQVQNYELSRENPRGGEKYSLDVSLFERLVESQSAMGLGLPFSTLETQRRMHPSIAQLVRDTLYPQIKDAESVSSYPEVVGMRRRLFWLDHREQEADAANTGPLASSHWNEYEIQMTMAVVNHLVRQGRYHSGDIAVITPYLGQLHRLR
;
A
#
# COMPACT_ATOMS: atom_id res chain seq x y z
N VAL A 1 -7.63 8.88 28.58
CA VAL A 1 -7.96 8.20 29.85
C VAL A 1 -8.43 6.81 29.48
N LEU A 2 -7.68 5.77 29.83
CA LEU A 2 -8.19 4.39 29.76
C LEU A 2 -9.27 4.25 30.84
N LEU A 3 -10.33 3.51 30.55
CA LEU A 3 -11.41 3.28 31.52
C LEU A 3 -10.84 2.51 32.73
N ASP A 4 -11.25 2.88 33.94
CA ASP A 4 -10.74 2.30 35.19
C ASP A 4 -10.93 0.78 35.29
N SER A 5 -11.82 0.21 34.49
CA SER A 5 -12.06 -1.23 34.40
C SER A 5 -11.09 -1.98 33.47
N VAL A 6 -10.24 -1.29 32.72
CA VAL A 6 -9.31 -1.92 31.76
C VAL A 6 -7.99 -2.21 32.47
N GLU A 7 -7.73 -3.50 32.72
CA GLU A 7 -6.50 -3.94 33.39
C GLU A 7 -5.35 -4.18 32.41
N HIS A 8 -5.64 -4.53 31.16
CA HIS A 8 -4.62 -4.81 30.14
C HIS A 8 -5.17 -4.52 28.74
N ALA A 9 -4.41 -3.76 27.94
CA ALA A 9 -4.68 -3.52 26.53
C ALA A 9 -3.44 -3.85 25.68
N ILE A 10 -3.63 -4.62 24.61
CA ILE A 10 -2.58 -4.96 23.64
C ILE A 10 -2.95 -4.30 22.31
N HIS A 11 -2.09 -3.39 21.85
CA HIS A 11 -2.26 -2.77 20.54
C HIS A 11 -1.23 -3.34 19.56
N ILE A 12 -1.71 -3.96 18.49
CA ILE A 12 -0.89 -4.46 17.39
C ILE A 12 -1.26 -3.64 16.16
N GLY A 13 -0.28 -2.97 15.58
CA GLY A 13 -0.49 -2.10 14.43
C GLY A 13 0.84 -1.70 13.79
N ASP A 14 0.73 -0.93 12.72
CA ASP A 14 1.87 -0.41 11.97
C ASP A 14 1.61 1.06 11.63
N HIS A 15 2.31 1.95 12.34
CA HIS A 15 2.14 3.40 12.21
C HIS A 15 2.83 3.98 10.97
N LEU A 16 3.58 3.17 10.22
CA LEU A 16 4.23 3.55 8.97
C LEU A 16 3.42 3.09 7.74
N GLN A 17 2.23 2.51 7.93
CA GLN A 17 1.28 2.15 6.88
C GLN A 17 0.09 3.11 6.81
N LEU A 18 -0.89 2.78 5.96
CA LEU A 18 -2.07 3.61 5.69
C LEU A 18 -2.84 3.94 6.97
N ARG A 19 -3.18 5.22 7.09
CA ARG A 19 -4.03 5.76 8.16
C ARG A 19 -5.51 5.43 7.98
N PRO A 20 -6.31 5.47 9.06
CA PRO A 20 -7.76 5.52 8.98
C PRO A 20 -8.27 6.59 8.01
N GLN A 21 -9.26 6.24 7.20
CA GLN A 21 -9.89 7.18 6.27
C GLN A 21 -10.93 8.03 6.98
N VAL A 22 -10.81 9.35 6.83
CA VAL A 22 -11.82 10.33 7.29
C VAL A 22 -12.58 10.86 6.09
N GLN A 23 -13.92 10.74 6.10
CA GLN A 23 -14.75 11.19 4.98
C GLN A 23 -14.77 12.73 4.84
N ASN A 24 -14.74 13.45 5.96
CA ASN A 24 -14.67 14.90 5.95
C ASN A 24 -13.21 15.37 6.03
N TYR A 25 -12.69 15.90 4.92
CA TYR A 25 -11.33 16.41 4.84
C TYR A 25 -11.04 17.53 5.87
N GLU A 26 -12.04 18.30 6.31
CA GLU A 26 -11.87 19.32 7.37
C GLU A 26 -11.39 18.75 8.72
N LEU A 27 -11.60 17.45 8.94
CA LEU A 27 -11.25 16.76 10.18
C LEU A 27 -9.95 15.94 10.08
N SER A 28 -9.33 15.90 8.89
CA SER A 28 -8.06 15.21 8.65
C SER A 28 -6.87 16.06 9.09
N ARG A 29 -5.83 15.42 9.64
CA ARG A 29 -4.55 16.06 10.02
C ARG A 29 -3.90 16.78 8.84
N GLU A 30 -4.11 16.30 7.62
CA GLU A 30 -3.54 16.89 6.40
C GLU A 30 -4.17 18.23 6.01
N ASN A 31 -5.33 18.58 6.59
CA ASN A 31 -5.97 19.85 6.25
C ASN A 31 -5.25 21.03 6.92
N PRO A 32 -4.63 21.93 6.14
CA PRO A 32 -3.87 23.06 6.68
C PRO A 32 -4.75 24.08 7.40
N ARG A 33 -6.07 24.03 7.22
CA ARG A 33 -7.06 24.95 7.83
C ARG A 33 -7.62 24.39 9.13
N GLY A 34 -6.73 24.02 10.06
CA GLY A 34 -7.10 23.61 11.41
C GLY A 34 -7.42 22.13 11.58
N GLY A 35 -7.14 21.31 10.57
CA GLY A 35 -7.26 19.84 10.65
C GLY A 35 -6.39 19.22 11.74
N GLU A 36 -5.23 19.81 12.00
CA GLU A 36 -4.34 19.43 13.11
C GLU A 36 -5.06 19.38 14.47
N LYS A 37 -6.06 20.25 14.69
CA LYS A 37 -6.83 20.29 15.95
C LYS A 37 -7.65 19.03 16.18
N TYR A 38 -8.09 18.37 15.11
CA TYR A 38 -8.94 17.19 15.17
C TYR A 38 -8.11 15.91 14.96
N SER A 39 -7.38 15.85 13.83
CA SER A 39 -6.53 14.72 13.44
C SER A 39 -7.25 13.37 13.61
N LEU A 40 -8.47 13.25 13.07
CA LEU A 40 -9.31 12.05 13.25
C LEU A 40 -8.82 10.83 12.44
N ASP A 41 -7.93 11.08 11.49
CA ASP A 41 -7.19 10.08 10.70
C ASP A 41 -5.96 9.55 11.46
N VAL A 42 -5.59 10.13 12.61
CA VAL A 42 -4.47 9.63 13.43
C VAL A 42 -5.00 8.64 14.46
N SER A 43 -4.61 7.38 14.29
CA SER A 43 -5.04 6.30 15.17
C SER A 43 -4.57 6.48 16.61
N LEU A 44 -5.24 5.81 17.56
CA LEU A 44 -4.78 5.75 18.94
C LEU A 44 -3.36 5.17 19.03
N PHE A 45 -3.03 4.16 18.21
CA PHE A 45 -1.70 3.57 18.18
C PHE A 45 -0.63 4.61 17.82
N GLU A 46 -0.84 5.37 16.74
CA GLU A 46 0.06 6.46 16.33
C GLU A 46 0.25 7.49 17.46
N ARG A 47 -0.84 7.94 18.10
CA ARG A 47 -0.77 8.88 19.22
C ARG A 47 0.04 8.34 20.40
N LEU A 48 0.01 7.03 20.63
CA LEU A 48 0.76 6.38 21.71
C LEU A 48 2.26 6.26 21.37
N VAL A 49 2.63 5.98 20.12
CA VAL A 49 4.03 5.69 19.73
C VAL A 49 4.80 6.89 19.16
N GLU A 50 4.13 7.85 18.50
CA GLU A 50 4.77 9.01 17.87
C GLU A 50 5.37 9.90 18.98
N SER A 51 6.67 10.16 18.94
CA SER A 51 7.36 10.99 19.95
C SER A 51 7.52 12.45 19.53
N GLN A 52 7.29 12.75 18.25
CA GLN A 52 7.55 14.07 17.65
C GLN A 52 6.30 14.94 17.50
N SER A 53 5.11 14.39 17.77
CA SER A 53 3.85 15.12 17.72
C SER A 53 3.54 15.78 19.06
N ALA A 54 2.91 16.96 19.05
CA ALA A 54 2.42 17.63 20.26
C ALA A 54 1.41 16.77 21.06
N MET A 55 0.81 15.75 20.42
CA MET A 55 -0.09 14.78 21.05
C MET A 55 0.54 13.41 21.30
N GLY A 56 1.84 13.26 21.00
CA GLY A 56 2.57 12.02 21.09
C GLY A 56 2.96 11.67 22.53
N LEU A 57 2.64 10.45 22.96
CA LEU A 57 3.04 9.96 24.28
C LEU A 57 4.43 9.28 24.29
N GLY A 58 4.94 8.90 23.11
CA GLY A 58 6.26 8.28 22.96
C GLY A 58 6.42 6.99 23.78
N LEU A 59 5.34 6.20 23.91
CA LEU A 59 5.38 4.95 24.66
C LEU A 59 6.33 3.95 23.99
N PRO A 60 7.04 3.14 24.77
CA PRO A 60 7.88 2.07 24.22
C PRO A 60 6.99 1.04 23.51
N PHE A 61 7.46 0.58 22.36
CA PHE A 61 6.82 -0.49 21.59
C PHE A 61 7.88 -1.49 21.13
N SER A 62 7.43 -2.69 20.75
CA SER A 62 8.28 -3.74 20.17
C SER A 62 7.94 -3.91 18.69
N THR A 63 8.97 -4.01 17.85
CA THR A 63 8.82 -4.21 16.41
C THR A 63 9.12 -5.65 16.04
N LEU A 64 8.27 -6.25 15.21
CA LEU A 64 8.56 -7.55 14.61
C LEU A 64 9.53 -7.36 13.44
N GLU A 65 10.76 -7.83 13.58
CA GLU A 65 11.80 -7.59 12.59
C GLU A 65 11.83 -8.64 11.47
N THR A 66 11.22 -9.81 11.62
CA THR A 66 11.33 -10.89 10.62
C THR A 66 10.11 -10.96 9.71
N GLN A 67 10.31 -10.69 8.42
CA GLN A 67 9.28 -10.84 7.38
C GLN A 67 9.28 -12.25 6.79
N ARG A 68 8.09 -12.74 6.45
CA ARG A 68 7.86 -14.13 5.99
C ARG A 68 7.06 -14.21 4.68
N ARG A 69 6.92 -13.11 3.94
CA ARG A 69 6.02 -13.01 2.78
C ARG A 69 6.72 -12.65 1.48
N MET A 70 7.65 -11.72 1.50
CA MET A 70 8.29 -11.20 0.28
C MET A 70 9.59 -11.94 0.01
N HIS A 71 9.90 -12.22 -1.25
CA HIS A 71 11.26 -12.60 -1.63
C HIS A 71 12.24 -11.45 -1.33
N PRO A 72 13.52 -11.70 -0.95
CA PRO A 72 14.47 -10.65 -0.59
C PRO A 72 14.59 -9.50 -1.60
N SER A 73 14.50 -9.79 -2.90
CA SER A 73 14.56 -8.74 -3.95
C SER A 73 13.38 -7.75 -3.90
N ILE A 74 12.21 -8.16 -3.41
CA ILE A 74 11.04 -7.30 -3.21
C ILE A 74 11.14 -6.63 -1.84
N ALA A 75 11.50 -7.39 -0.80
CA ALA A 75 11.67 -6.87 0.55
C ALA A 75 12.71 -5.74 0.62
N GLN A 76 13.72 -5.75 -0.26
CA GLN A 76 14.71 -4.69 -0.38
C GLN A 76 14.09 -3.30 -0.61
N LEU A 77 13.06 -3.19 -1.45
CA LEU A 77 12.36 -1.92 -1.69
C LEU A 77 11.77 -1.34 -0.40
N VAL A 78 11.20 -2.21 0.43
CA VAL A 78 10.58 -1.85 1.71
C VAL A 78 11.63 -1.52 2.77
N ARG A 79 12.75 -2.26 2.77
CA ARG A 79 13.88 -2.06 3.67
C ARG A 79 14.58 -0.72 3.43
N ASP A 80 14.80 -0.37 2.17
CA ASP A 80 15.52 0.85 1.79
C ASP A 80 14.70 2.13 2.00
N THR A 81 13.39 2.00 2.18
CA THR A 81 12.47 3.15 2.24
C THR A 81 11.80 3.33 3.60
N LEU A 82 11.25 2.26 4.19
CA LEU A 82 10.36 2.36 5.35
C LEU A 82 10.86 1.59 6.57
N TYR A 83 11.38 0.38 6.40
CA TYR A 83 11.73 -0.51 7.53
C TYR A 83 13.17 -1.04 7.41
N PRO A 84 14.20 -0.24 7.70
CA PRO A 84 15.61 -0.64 7.51
C PRO A 84 16.03 -1.86 8.34
N GLN A 85 15.34 -2.14 9.45
CA GLN A 85 15.67 -3.26 10.36
C GLN A 85 15.00 -4.58 9.97
N ILE A 86 14.17 -4.62 8.93
CA ILE A 86 13.45 -5.83 8.54
C ILE A 86 14.39 -6.89 7.94
N LYS A 87 14.33 -8.10 8.49
CA LYS A 87 15.12 -9.28 8.13
C LYS A 87 14.23 -10.30 7.44
N ASP A 88 14.82 -11.02 6.50
CA ASP A 88 14.12 -12.04 5.73
C ASP A 88 14.18 -13.39 6.45
N ALA A 89 13.03 -14.05 6.61
CA ALA A 89 13.03 -15.45 7.05
C ALA A 89 13.66 -16.34 5.97
N GLU A 90 14.41 -17.36 6.36
CA GLU A 90 15.12 -18.25 5.44
C GLU A 90 14.21 -18.85 4.34
N SER A 91 12.96 -19.16 4.71
CA SER A 91 11.95 -19.73 3.80
C SER A 91 11.59 -18.84 2.60
N VAL A 92 11.78 -17.52 2.68
CA VAL A 92 11.38 -16.63 1.57
C VAL A 92 12.42 -16.61 0.45
N SER A 93 13.67 -16.98 0.75
CA SER A 93 14.76 -17.06 -0.22
C SER A 93 14.59 -18.27 -1.15
N SER A 94 13.83 -19.29 -0.74
CA SER A 94 13.53 -20.46 -1.56
C SER A 94 12.34 -20.28 -2.51
N TYR A 95 11.72 -19.10 -2.55
CA TYR A 95 10.59 -18.86 -3.43
C TYR A 95 11.01 -18.93 -4.90
N PRO A 96 10.30 -19.71 -5.74
CA PRO A 96 10.68 -19.90 -7.14
C PRO A 96 10.59 -18.59 -7.92
N GLU A 97 11.31 -18.52 -9.03
CA GLU A 97 11.12 -17.46 -10.01
C GLU A 97 9.70 -17.52 -10.63
N VAL A 98 9.28 -16.40 -11.21
CA VAL A 98 7.97 -16.27 -11.86
C VAL A 98 8.04 -16.91 -13.25
N VAL A 99 7.29 -17.99 -13.46
CA VAL A 99 7.25 -18.71 -14.75
C VAL A 99 6.75 -17.79 -15.85
N GLY A 100 7.43 -17.82 -16.99
CA GLY A 100 7.15 -16.92 -18.11
C GLY A 100 7.77 -15.54 -17.97
N MET A 101 8.44 -15.21 -16.86
CA MET A 101 9.09 -13.92 -16.65
C MET A 101 10.59 -14.08 -16.49
N ARG A 102 11.36 -13.14 -17.06
CA ARG A 102 12.84 -13.15 -16.92
C ARG A 102 13.29 -12.75 -15.52
N ARG A 103 12.57 -11.84 -14.88
CA ARG A 103 12.82 -11.35 -13.51
C ARG A 103 11.48 -11.22 -12.80
N ARG A 104 11.42 -11.61 -11.52
CA ARG A 104 10.24 -11.42 -10.67
C ARG A 104 9.88 -9.95 -10.40
N LEU A 105 10.83 -9.04 -10.58
CA LEU A 105 10.70 -7.61 -10.28
C LEU A 105 11.38 -6.80 -11.39
N PHE A 106 10.64 -5.88 -11.99
CA PHE A 106 11.10 -4.99 -13.05
C PHE A 106 10.21 -3.74 -13.10
N TRP A 107 10.74 -2.68 -13.73
CA TRP A 107 10.03 -1.43 -13.97
C TRP A 107 9.84 -1.29 -15.47
N LEU A 108 8.63 -0.94 -15.88
CA LEU A 108 8.30 -0.55 -17.24
C LEU A 108 8.21 0.97 -17.27
N ASP A 109 9.20 1.64 -17.88
CA ASP A 109 9.14 3.07 -18.17
C ASP A 109 8.56 3.28 -19.57
N HIS A 110 7.56 4.15 -19.70
CA HIS A 110 6.96 4.53 -20.98
C HIS A 110 6.62 6.02 -20.98
N ARG A 111 6.37 6.57 -22.18
CA ARG A 111 6.02 7.99 -22.38
C ARG A 111 4.65 8.19 -23.05
N GLU A 112 3.86 7.13 -23.14
CA GLU A 112 2.49 7.17 -23.67
C GLU A 112 1.58 8.04 -22.79
N GLN A 113 0.86 8.96 -23.44
CA GLN A 113 0.00 9.91 -22.74
C GLN A 113 -1.24 9.23 -22.14
N GLU A 114 -1.71 9.77 -21.02
CA GLU A 114 -3.02 9.42 -20.49
C GLU A 114 -4.14 9.93 -21.42
N ALA A 115 -5.30 9.31 -21.34
CA ALA A 115 -6.45 9.74 -22.14
C ALA A 115 -7.12 10.97 -21.52
N ASP A 116 -7.62 11.87 -22.37
CA ASP A 116 -8.32 13.08 -21.94
C ASP A 116 -9.64 12.75 -21.22
N ALA A 117 -9.74 13.14 -19.95
CA ALA A 117 -10.93 12.95 -19.11
C ALA A 117 -12.13 13.84 -19.54
N ALA A 118 -11.92 14.78 -20.47
CA ALA A 118 -12.81 15.90 -20.77
C ALA A 118 -14.25 15.54 -21.25
N ASN A 119 -14.54 14.29 -21.63
CA ASN A 119 -15.83 13.92 -22.23
C ASN A 119 -16.51 12.67 -21.64
N THR A 120 -16.18 12.24 -20.42
CA THR A 120 -16.68 10.96 -19.87
C THR A 120 -17.49 11.06 -18.57
N GLY A 121 -18.56 11.88 -18.56
CA GLY A 121 -19.62 11.80 -17.54
C GLY A 121 -19.14 11.82 -16.07
N PRO A 122 -19.78 11.09 -15.12
CA PRO A 122 -19.39 11.06 -13.70
C PRO A 122 -17.96 10.53 -13.42
N LEU A 123 -17.29 9.97 -14.44
CA LEU A 123 -15.89 9.53 -14.40
C LEU A 123 -14.90 10.64 -14.83
N ALA A 124 -15.38 11.85 -15.12
CA ALA A 124 -14.58 12.99 -15.58
C ALA A 124 -13.49 13.45 -14.60
N SER A 125 -13.45 12.93 -13.37
CA SER A 125 -12.39 13.19 -12.38
C SER A 125 -11.36 12.06 -12.24
N SER A 126 -11.43 11.00 -13.06
CA SER A 126 -10.49 9.88 -12.98
C SER A 126 -9.62 9.76 -14.22
N HIS A 127 -8.37 9.38 -14.01
CA HIS A 127 -7.37 9.16 -15.05
C HIS A 127 -7.36 7.70 -15.51
N TRP A 128 -6.94 7.48 -16.76
CA TRP A 128 -6.61 6.16 -17.30
C TRP A 128 -5.60 6.28 -18.45
N ASN A 129 -4.84 5.22 -18.67
CA ASN A 129 -3.83 5.13 -19.72
C ASN A 129 -4.05 3.85 -20.54
N GLU A 130 -4.40 4.02 -21.82
CA GLU A 130 -4.73 2.91 -22.73
C GLU A 130 -3.56 1.94 -22.92
N TYR A 131 -2.33 2.47 -23.04
CA TYR A 131 -1.13 1.64 -23.16
C TYR A 131 -0.92 0.76 -21.93
N GLU A 132 -1.04 1.34 -20.73
CA GLU A 132 -0.90 0.59 -19.48
C GLU A 132 -1.97 -0.50 -19.33
N ILE A 133 -3.21 -0.23 -19.75
CA ILE A 133 -4.30 -1.22 -19.74
C ILE A 133 -3.93 -2.40 -20.65
N GLN A 134 -3.56 -2.11 -21.89
CA GLN A 134 -3.18 -3.14 -22.87
C GLN A 134 -1.98 -3.97 -22.41
N MET A 135 -0.94 -3.32 -21.89
CA MET A 135 0.25 -3.99 -21.35
C MET A 135 -0.09 -4.86 -20.14
N THR A 136 -0.91 -4.35 -19.22
CA THR A 136 -1.35 -5.11 -18.04
C THR A 136 -2.13 -6.36 -18.45
N MET A 137 -3.11 -6.23 -19.34
CA MET A 137 -3.87 -7.37 -19.87
C MET A 137 -2.96 -8.37 -20.58
N ALA A 138 -1.99 -7.90 -21.38
CA ALA A 138 -1.05 -8.78 -22.07
C ALA A 138 -0.19 -9.58 -21.09
N VAL A 139 0.35 -8.95 -20.05
CA VAL A 139 1.16 -9.62 -19.02
C VAL A 139 0.33 -10.63 -18.22
N VAL A 140 -0.89 -10.26 -17.78
CA VAL A 140 -1.77 -11.17 -17.05
C VAL A 140 -2.12 -12.39 -17.92
N ASN A 141 -2.52 -12.17 -19.17
CA ASN A 141 -2.82 -13.25 -20.10
C ASN A 141 -1.61 -14.14 -20.36
N HIS A 142 -0.41 -13.55 -20.50
CA HIS A 142 0.83 -14.29 -20.66
C HIS A 142 1.12 -15.20 -19.46
N LEU A 143 0.97 -14.68 -18.23
CA LEU A 143 1.16 -15.44 -16.99
C LEU A 143 0.15 -16.59 -16.87
N VAL A 144 -1.14 -16.32 -17.07
CA VAL A 144 -2.20 -17.35 -17.00
C VAL A 144 -1.96 -18.46 -18.03
N ARG A 145 -1.54 -18.11 -19.26
CA ARG A 145 -1.22 -19.08 -20.32
C ARG A 145 -0.01 -19.96 -20.03
N GLN A 146 0.81 -19.64 -19.02
CA GLN A 146 1.85 -20.57 -18.56
C GLN A 146 1.28 -21.81 -17.86
N GLY A 147 -0.01 -21.82 -17.52
CA GLY A 147 -0.70 -22.96 -16.90
C GLY A 147 -0.38 -23.17 -15.41
N ARG A 148 0.41 -22.28 -14.80
CA ARG A 148 0.80 -22.35 -13.38
C ARG A 148 -0.05 -21.47 -12.47
N TYR A 149 -0.59 -20.37 -12.98
CA TYR A 149 -1.27 -19.33 -12.21
C TYR A 149 -2.76 -19.30 -12.51
N HIS A 150 -3.58 -19.18 -11.47
CA HIS A 150 -5.03 -19.09 -11.55
C HIS A 150 -5.51 -17.67 -11.25
N SER A 151 -6.79 -17.39 -11.47
CA SER A 151 -7.38 -16.06 -11.27
C SER A 151 -7.24 -15.50 -9.85
N GLY A 152 -7.08 -16.37 -8.83
CA GLY A 152 -6.82 -15.95 -7.45
C GLY A 152 -5.35 -15.69 -7.11
N ASP A 153 -4.42 -16.06 -7.99
CA ASP A 153 -2.98 -15.98 -7.74
C ASP A 153 -2.38 -14.64 -8.20
N ILE A 154 -3.11 -13.85 -8.99
CA ILE A 154 -2.65 -12.60 -9.60
C ILE A 154 -3.57 -11.45 -9.17
N ALA A 155 -2.98 -10.42 -8.58
CA ALA A 155 -3.66 -9.17 -8.26
C ALA A 155 -3.06 -8.02 -9.07
N VAL A 156 -3.92 -7.20 -9.67
CA VAL A 156 -3.55 -5.94 -10.32
C VAL A 156 -4.02 -4.80 -9.43
N ILE A 157 -3.12 -3.86 -9.12
CA ILE A 157 -3.39 -2.72 -8.25
C ILE A 157 -3.23 -1.45 -9.08
N THR A 158 -4.22 -0.56 -9.02
CA THR A 158 -4.18 0.77 -9.65
C THR A 158 -4.87 1.79 -8.73
N PRO A 159 -4.35 3.03 -8.62
CA PRO A 159 -4.95 4.05 -7.76
C PRO A 159 -6.19 4.71 -8.38
N TYR A 160 -6.39 4.59 -9.71
CA TYR A 160 -7.47 5.30 -10.41
C TYR A 160 -8.65 4.39 -10.74
N LEU A 161 -9.85 4.83 -10.38
CA LEU A 161 -11.09 4.08 -10.65
C LEU A 161 -11.38 3.93 -12.15
N GLY A 162 -11.04 4.95 -12.94
CA GLY A 162 -11.16 4.94 -14.40
C GLY A 162 -10.27 3.91 -15.08
N GLN A 163 -9.06 3.68 -14.55
CA GLN A 163 -8.16 2.60 -14.97
C GLN A 163 -8.72 1.25 -14.55
N LEU A 164 -9.15 1.12 -13.29
CA LEU A 164 -9.73 -0.12 -12.75
C LEU A 164 -10.97 -0.56 -13.55
N HIS A 165 -11.86 0.37 -13.89
CA HIS A 165 -13.09 0.05 -14.62
C HIS A 165 -12.80 -0.47 -16.02
N ARG A 166 -11.72 -0.01 -16.66
CA ARG A 166 -11.31 -0.46 -18.01
C ARG A 166 -10.48 -1.74 -18.01
N LEU A 167 -9.86 -2.09 -16.89
CA LEU A 167 -9.18 -3.37 -16.70
C LEU A 167 -10.13 -4.54 -16.42
N ARG A 168 -11.39 -4.25 -16.07
CA ARG A 168 -12.45 -5.23 -15.79
C ARG A 168 -13.21 -5.58 -17.06
#